data_AF-A0A7V8AIM3-F1
#
_entry.id   AF-A0A7V8AIM3-F1
#
_cell.length_a   1.000
_cell.length_b   1.000
_cell.length_c   1.000
_cell.angle_alpha   90.00
_cell.angle_beta   90.00
_cell.angle_gamma   90.00
#
_symmetry.space_group_name_H-M   'P 1'
#
loop_
_entity.id
_entity.type
_entity.pdbx_description
1 polymer ?
#
loop_
_entity_poly.entity_id
_entity_poly.type
_entity_poly.pdbx_seq_one_letter_code
_entity_poly.pdbx_strand_id
1 'polypeptide(L)' 'MHDFTINWQNVARFGGMIGVGLTFSSNDGHWDIGLNYDAELKSSFVGHPGQIEERYSF' A
#
# COMPACT_ATOMS: atom_id res chain seq x y z
N MET A 1 -6.89 43.75 3.24
CA MET A 1 -7.51 42.50 3.72
C MET A 1 -6.90 41.38 2.89
N HIS A 2 -6.04 40.56 3.50
CA HIS A 2 -5.47 39.39 2.82
C HIS A 2 -6.39 38.21 3.12
N ASP A 3 -7.10 37.72 2.10
CA ASP A 3 -7.88 36.49 2.19
C ASP A 3 -6.91 35.33 2.41
N PHE A 4 -7.00 34.69 3.58
CA PHE A 4 -6.22 33.50 3.91
C PHE A 4 -7.08 32.28 3.59
N THR A 5 -7.01 31.80 2.35
CA THR A 5 -7.70 30.57 1.96
C THR A 5 -7.01 29.37 2.61
N ILE A 6 -7.57 28.87 3.71
CA ILE A 6 -7.15 27.61 4.32
C ILE A 6 -7.60 26.47 3.40
N ASN A 7 -6.66 25.93 2.63
CA ASN A 7 -6.89 24.80 1.76
C ASN A 7 -6.86 23.52 2.61
N TRP A 8 -7.99 23.18 3.23
CA TRP A 8 -8.17 21.88 3.88
C TRP A 8 -7.87 20.81 2.85
N GLN A 9 -6.86 19.99 3.11
CA GLN A 9 -6.31 18.98 2.20
C GLN A 9 -7.44 18.36 1.37
N ASN A 10 -7.39 18.61 0.06
CA ASN A 10 -8.36 18.09 -0.89
C ASN A 10 -8.31 16.55 -0.81
N VAL A 11 -9.22 15.98 0.00
CA VAL A 11 -9.35 14.54 0.19
C VAL A 11 -9.73 14.00 -1.18
N ALA A 12 -8.75 13.44 -1.89
CA ALA A 12 -8.92 13.00 -3.26
C ALA A 12 -10.10 12.03 -3.33
N ARG A 13 -11.19 12.50 -3.95
CA ARG A 13 -12.47 11.80 -4.04
C ARG A 13 -12.43 10.58 -4.96
N PHE A 14 -11.41 10.52 -5.82
CA PHE A 14 -11.15 9.41 -6.72
C PHE A 14 -9.70 8.94 -6.56
N GLY A 15 -9.55 7.63 -6.42
CA GLY A 15 -8.28 6.93 -6.36
C GLY A 15 -8.46 5.43 -6.48
N GLY A 16 -7.38 4.74 -6.78
CA GLY A 16 -7.33 3.30 -6.93
C GLY A 16 -5.94 2.79 -6.58
N MET A 17 -5.83 1.47 -6.42
CA MET A 17 -4.58 0.82 -6.07
C MET A 17 -4.35 -0.34 -7.03
N ILE A 18 -3.11 -0.48 -7.48
CA ILE A 18 -2.65 -1.65 -8.22
C ILE A 18 -1.42 -2.21 -7.52
N GLY A 19 -1.39 -3.52 -7.34
CA GLY A 19 -0.38 -4.20 -6.55
C GLY A 19 0.19 -5.42 -7.25
N VAL A 20 1.43 -5.75 -6.90
CA VAL A 20 2.05 -7.04 -7.23
C VAL A 20 2.55 -7.69 -5.95
N GLY A 21 2.36 -9.00 -5.86
CA GLY A 21 2.71 -9.80 -4.70
C GLY A 21 3.41 -11.09 -5.08
N LEU A 22 4.39 -11.48 -4.27
CA LEU A 22 5.08 -12.76 -4.33
C LEU A 22 4.98 -13.44 -2.96
N THR A 23 4.56 -14.70 -2.96
CA THR A 23 4.56 -15.53 -1.76
C THR A 23 5.39 -16.77 -2.01
N PHE A 24 6.33 -17.04 -1.12
CA PHE A 24 7.14 -18.25 -1.09
C PHE A 24 6.70 -19.11 0.08
N SER A 25 6.24 -20.32 -0.21
CA SER A 25 5.88 -21.32 0.79
C SER A 25 6.98 -22.35 0.90
N SER A 26 7.36 -22.72 2.12
CA SER A 26 8.28 -23.82 2.34
C SER A 26 7.61 -25.15 2.00
N ASN A 27 8.38 -26.11 1.48
CA ASN A 27 7.84 -27.39 1.01
C ASN A 27 7.30 -28.27 2.16
N ASP A 28 7.77 -28.02 3.38
CA ASP A 28 7.28 -28.66 4.60
C ASP A 28 6.01 -27.98 5.16
N GLY A 29 5.54 -26.89 4.55
CA GLY A 29 4.31 -26.18 4.91
C GLY A 29 4.37 -25.37 6.20
N HIS A 30 5.55 -25.25 6.80
CA HIS A 30 5.74 -24.56 8.07
C HIS A 30 5.91 -23.05 7.92
N TRP A 31 6.41 -22.57 6.77
CA TRP A 31 6.77 -21.18 6.58
C TRP A 31 6.17 -20.60 5.30
N ASP A 32 5.65 -19.40 5.40
CA ASP A 32 5.29 -18.56 4.27
C ASP A 32 5.98 -17.19 4.39
N ILE A 33 6.65 -16.77 3.32
CA ILE A 33 7.28 -15.45 3.21
C ILE A 33 6.60 -14.70 2.06
N GLY A 34 5.96 -13.58 2.38
CA GLY A 34 5.26 -12.70 1.46
C GLY A 34 5.99 -11.38 1.24
N LEU A 35 6.07 -10.95 -0.02
CA LEU A 35 6.54 -9.63 -0.43
C LEU A 35 5.48 -8.99 -1.32
N ASN A 36 4.95 -7.85 -0.91
CA ASN A 36 3.94 -7.10 -1.66
C ASN A 36 4.43 -5.68 -1.92
N TYR A 37 4.11 -5.16 -3.10
CA TYR A 37 4.36 -3.77 -3.46
C TYR A 37 3.16 -3.21 -4.21
N ASP A 38 2.61 -2.10 -3.70
CA ASP A 38 1.46 -1.44 -4.29
C ASP A 38 1.81 -0.03 -4.77
N ALA A 39 1.12 0.39 -5.82
CA ALA A 39 1.06 1.77 -6.26
C ALA A 39 -0.35 2.29 -5.96
N GLU A 40 -0.42 3.25 -5.05
CA GLU A 40 -1.66 3.95 -4.71
C GLU A 40 -1.74 5.25 -5.49
N LEU A 41 -2.72 5.37 -6.38
CA LEU A 41 -2.95 6.57 -7.18
C LEU A 41 -4.20 7.27 -6.67
N LYS A 42 -4.02 8.48 -6.13
CA LYS A 42 -5.12 9.40 -5.78
C LYS A 42 -4.95 10.69 -6.56
N SER A 43 -6.06 11.40 -6.77
CA SER A 43 -6.08 12.68 -7.51
C SER A 43 -5.07 13.75 -7.02
N SER A 44 -4.58 13.66 -5.78
CA SER A 44 -3.63 14.60 -5.17
C SER A 44 -2.39 13.93 -4.56
N PHE A 45 -2.25 12.61 -4.70
CA PHE A 45 -1.22 11.83 -4.00
C PHE A 45 -0.87 10.56 -4.77
N VAL A 46 0.43 10.21 -4.78
CA VAL A 46 0.90 8.90 -5.24
C VAL A 46 1.68 8.23 -4.10
N GLY A 47 1.21 7.07 -3.68
CA GLY A 47 1.82 6.24 -2.63
C GLY A 47 2.52 5.02 -3.21
N HIS A 48 3.64 4.64 -2.59
CA HIS A 48 4.41 3.45 -2.94
C HIS A 48 4.59 2.54 -1.70
N PRO A 49 3.51 2.03 -1.10
CA PRO A 49 3.63 1.14 0.05
C PRO A 49 4.23 -0.22 -0.37
N GLY A 50 5.15 -0.71 0.46
CA GLY A 50 5.67 -2.08 0.37
C GLY A 50 5.44 -2.79 1.70
N GLN A 51 5.14 -4.08 1.63
CA GLN A 51 4.92 -4.94 2.79
C GLN A 51 5.78 -6.21 2.68
N ILE A 52 6.41 -6.57 3.81
CA ILE A 52 7.07 -7.85 4.01
C ILE A 52 6.29 -8.57 5.10
N GLU A 53 5.89 -9.81 4.84
CA GLU A 53 5.18 -10.66 5.79
C GLU A 53 5.91 -11.99 5.95
N GLU A 54 6.03 -12.45 7.19
CA GLU A 54 6.54 -13.77 7.53
C GLU A 54 5.48 -14.46 8.40
N ARG A 55 5.18 -15.73 8.07
CA ARG A 55 4.21 -16.54 8.80
C ARG A 55 4.79 -17.91 9.09
N TYR A 56 4.62 -18.33 10.34
CA TYR A 56 4.96 -19.67 10.81
C TYR A 56 3.71 -20.44 11.21
N SER A 57 3.59 -21.68 10.74
CA SER A 57 2.50 -22.62 11.03
C SER A 57 3.03 -23.79 11.87
N PHE A 58 2.45 -23.99 13.06
CA PHE A 58 2.80 -25.02 14.04
C PHE A 58 1.63 -25.97 14.34
#